data_AF-A0A1G2F1Y6-F1
#
_entry.id   AF-A0A1G2F1Y6-F1
#
_cell.length_a   1.000
_cell.length_b   1.000
_cell.length_c   1.000
_cell.angle_alpha   90.00
_cell.angle_beta   90.00
_cell.angle_gamma   90.00
#
_symmetry.space_group_name_H-M   'P 1'
#
loop_
_entity.id
_entity.type
_entity.pdbx_description
1 polymer ?
#
loop_
_entity_poly.entity_id
_entity_poly.type
_entity_poly.pdbx_seq_one_letter_code
_entity_poly.pdbx_strand_id
1 'polypeptide(L)'
;MLHEFWGLPRTRAPQECEGGRLRLEVSAVRWYDESMKKAIYVALFTFLGVLLQFLLHAAIEIPYLGLLNRNFEKYGFGLTWPELLTIHVVLTVVLIIAGVLFGFFAGKYYWRKIYIEHVWKNKNKN
;
A
#
# COMPACT_ATOMS: atom_id res chain seq x y z
N MET A 1 -1.24 5.20 24.13
CA MET A 1 -0.04 4.46 23.66
C MET A 1 -0.07 4.32 22.12
N LEU A 2 -0.21 5.43 21.38
CA LEU A 2 -0.26 5.45 19.89
C LEU A 2 0.37 6.75 19.30
N HIS A 3 1.20 7.46 20.06
CA HIS A 3 1.78 8.75 19.63
C HIS A 3 3.26 8.68 19.19
N GLU A 4 3.90 7.50 19.23
CA GLU A 4 5.33 7.34 18.93
C GLU A 4 5.65 6.78 17.54
N PHE A 5 4.67 6.69 16.63
CA PHE A 5 4.91 6.12 15.30
C PHE A 5 5.49 7.10 14.27
N TRP A 6 5.65 8.38 14.64
CA TRP A 6 5.94 9.47 13.69
C TRP A 6 7.24 10.25 13.92
N GLY A 7 8.18 9.76 14.74
CA GLY A 7 9.57 10.25 14.77
C GLY A 7 9.73 11.78 14.70
N LEU A 8 9.05 12.53 15.58
CA LEU A 8 9.11 13.99 15.61
C LEU A 8 10.45 14.48 16.18
N PRO A 9 11.18 15.41 15.53
CA PRO A 9 12.32 16.08 16.14
C PRO A 9 11.84 17.07 17.21
N ARG A 10 12.42 16.96 18.41
CA ARG A 10 12.16 17.84 19.56
C ARG A 10 12.88 19.17 19.35
N THR A 11 12.22 20.19 18.82
CA THR A 11 12.82 21.54 18.67
C THR A 11 12.58 22.40 19.90
N ARG A 12 13.69 22.91 20.45
CA ARG A 12 13.74 23.88 21.55
C ARG A 12 13.46 25.27 20.96
N ALA A 13 12.45 25.98 21.45
CA ALA A 13 12.10 27.31 20.98
C ALA A 13 12.94 28.40 21.68
N PRO A 14 13.38 29.45 20.96
CA PRO A 14 13.52 30.77 21.52
C PRO A 14 12.54 31.78 20.89
N GLN A 15 12.22 32.79 21.70
CA GLN A 15 11.23 33.85 21.52
C GLN A 15 11.62 34.93 20.48
N GLU A 16 10.60 35.68 20.06
CA GLU A 16 10.57 37.03 19.45
C GLU A 16 10.47 37.25 17.92
N CYS A 17 9.66 38.29 17.63
CA CYS A 17 9.35 39.05 16.40
C CYS A 17 8.12 38.61 15.56
N GLU A 18 7.15 39.52 15.42
CA GLU A 18 5.84 39.40 14.75
C GLU A 18 5.85 38.83 13.31
N GLY A 19 7.00 38.81 12.63
CA GLY A 19 7.18 38.09 11.36
C GLY A 19 7.18 36.55 11.49
N GLY A 20 7.23 36.03 12.72
CA GLY A 20 7.18 34.61 13.03
C GLY A 20 5.79 33.99 12.79
N ARG A 21 4.70 34.73 13.02
CA ARG A 21 3.33 34.20 12.89
C ARG A 21 3.01 33.79 11.45
N LEU A 22 3.24 34.68 10.49
CA LEU A 22 3.06 34.39 9.06
C LEU A 22 3.98 33.27 8.56
N ARG A 23 5.23 33.20 9.07
CA ARG A 23 6.18 32.14 8.72
C ARG A 23 5.77 30.77 9.27
N LEU A 24 5.19 30.71 10.47
CA LEU A 24 4.70 29.48 11.08
C LEU A 24 3.44 28.98 10.35
N GLU A 25 2.51 29.86 9.98
CA GLU A 25 1.31 29.49 9.22
C GLU A 25 1.65 28.96 7.82
N VAL A 26 2.52 29.65 7.08
CA VAL A 26 2.96 29.18 5.74
C VAL A 26 3.71 27.84 5.84
N SER A 27 4.52 27.67 6.89
CA SER A 27 5.19 26.39 7.13
C SER A 27 4.19 25.29 7.43
N ALA A 28 3.24 25.52 8.34
CA ALA A 28 2.23 24.54 8.75
C ALA A 28 1.34 24.09 7.57
N VAL A 29 0.86 25.04 6.75
CA VAL A 29 0.07 24.74 5.54
C VAL A 29 0.90 23.90 4.56
N ARG A 30 2.18 24.27 4.35
CA ARG A 30 3.08 23.50 3.49
C ARG A 30 3.32 22.07 4.02
N TRP A 31 3.52 21.90 5.33
CA TRP A 31 3.70 20.57 5.93
C TRP A 31 2.44 19.71 5.84
N TYR A 32 1.26 20.30 6.03
CA TYR A 32 -0.01 19.62 5.88
C TYR A 32 -0.24 19.14 4.45
N ASP A 33 0.04 20.00 3.46
CA ASP A 33 -0.08 19.69 2.03
C ASP A 33 0.85 18.54 1.61
N GLU A 34 2.11 18.55 2.04
CA GLU A 34 3.05 17.45 1.78
C GLU A 34 2.62 16.12 2.45
N SER A 35 2.02 16.21 3.64
CA SER A 35 1.51 15.03 4.36
C SER A 35 0.27 14.44 3.67
N MET A 36 -0.64 15.29 3.18
CA MET A 36 -1.84 14.88 2.47
C MET A 36 -1.50 14.28 1.09
N LYS A 37 -0.58 14.88 0.33
CA LYS A 37 -0.07 14.31 -0.93
C LYS A 37 0.48 12.91 -0.73
N LYS A 38 1.31 12.73 0.30
CA LYS A 38 1.87 11.42 0.66
C LYS A 38 0.78 10.41 0.99
N ALA A 39 -0.22 10.82 1.76
CA ALA A 39 -1.34 9.95 2.12
C ALA A 39 -2.13 9.50 0.89
N ILE A 40 -2.48 10.42 0.00
CA ILE A 40 -3.19 10.12 -1.27
C ILE A 40 -2.34 9.18 -2.14
N TYR A 41 -1.04 9.46 -2.27
CA TYR A 41 -0.14 8.62 -3.05
C TYR A 41 -0.09 7.17 -2.54
N VAL A 42 0.08 6.98 -1.23
CA VAL A 42 0.11 5.64 -0.61
C VAL A 42 -1.26 4.97 -0.72
N ALA A 43 -2.36 5.72 -0.57
CA ALA A 43 -3.71 5.20 -0.74
C ALA A 43 -3.95 4.69 -2.18
N LEU A 44 -3.51 5.44 -3.19
CA LEU A 44 -3.59 5.02 -4.60
C LEU A 44 -2.78 3.76 -4.88
N PHE A 45 -1.58 3.66 -4.30
CA PHE A 45 -0.77 2.44 -4.41
C PHE A 45 -1.41 1.24 -3.71
N THR A 46 -2.06 1.47 -2.57
CA THR A 46 -2.81 0.43 -1.85
C THR A 46 -4.01 -0.04 -2.66
N PHE A 47 -4.77 0.90 -3.24
CA PHE A 47 -5.88 0.62 -4.15
C PHE A 47 -5.40 -0.17 -5.39
N LEU A 48 -4.27 0.22 -5.96
CA LEU A 48 -3.65 -0.50 -7.08
C LEU A 48 -3.25 -1.94 -6.68
N GLY A 49 -2.70 -2.12 -5.48
CA GLY A 49 -2.38 -3.46 -4.94
C GLY A 49 -3.62 -4.34 -4.82
N VAL A 50 -4.75 -3.78 -4.39
CA VAL A 50 -6.04 -4.47 -4.34
C VAL A 50 -6.55 -4.81 -5.75
N LEU A 51 -6.46 -3.88 -6.72
CA LEU A 51 -6.85 -4.18 -8.11
C LEU A 51 -6.00 -5.31 -8.70
N LEU A 52 -4.69 -5.30 -8.44
CA LEU A 52 -3.78 -6.32 -8.94
C LEU A 52 -4.07 -7.69 -8.32
N GLN A 53 -4.41 -7.74 -7.03
CA GLN A 53 -4.79 -9.01 -6.40
C GLN A 53 -6.08 -9.57 -7.02
N PHE A 54 -7.07 -8.74 -7.34
CA PHE A 54 -8.29 -9.20 -8.03
C PHE A 54 -7.99 -9.80 -9.41
N LEU A 55 -7.09 -9.18 -10.17
CA LEU A 55 -6.66 -9.72 -11.46
C LEU A 55 -5.96 -11.08 -11.30
N LEU A 56 -5.05 -11.21 -10.32
CA LEU A 56 -4.37 -12.46 -10.03
C LEU A 56 -5.35 -13.54 -9.54
N HIS A 57 -6.30 -13.16 -8.68
CA HIS A 57 -7.35 -14.05 -8.20
C HIS A 57 -8.14 -14.63 -9.36
N ALA A 58 -8.69 -13.76 -10.22
CA ALA A 58 -9.50 -14.17 -11.37
C ALA A 58 -8.68 -15.00 -12.38
N ALA A 59 -7.42 -14.64 -12.62
CA ALA A 59 -6.53 -15.36 -13.51
C ALA A 59 -6.25 -16.80 -13.06
N ILE A 60 -6.28 -17.07 -11.76
CA ILE A 60 -6.11 -18.42 -11.19
C ILE A 60 -7.46 -19.16 -11.12
N GLU A 61 -8.50 -18.47 -10.68
CA GLU A 61 -9.82 -19.07 -10.43
C GLU A 61 -10.52 -19.54 -11.72
N ILE A 62 -10.53 -18.72 -12.77
CA ILE A 62 -11.20 -19.04 -14.03
C ILE A 62 -10.68 -20.36 -14.65
N PRO A 63 -9.36 -20.57 -14.86
CA PRO A 63 -8.88 -21.83 -15.41
C PRO A 63 -9.07 -22.99 -14.43
N TYR A 64 -8.95 -22.77 -13.12
CA TYR A 64 -9.12 -23.83 -12.12
C TYR A 64 -10.57 -24.36 -12.09
N LEU A 65 -11.57 -23.48 -12.12
CA LEU A 65 -12.97 -23.86 -12.26
C LEU A 65 -13.24 -24.59 -13.58
N GLY A 66 -12.58 -24.17 -14.67
CA GLY A 66 -12.62 -24.88 -15.95
C GLY A 66 -12.10 -26.32 -15.88
N LEU A 67 -11.06 -26.59 -15.08
CA LEU A 67 -10.54 -27.93 -14.86
C LEU A 67 -11.48 -28.77 -14.00
N LEU A 68 -11.99 -28.22 -12.90
CA LEU A 68 -12.95 -28.89 -12.02
C LEU A 68 -14.22 -29.31 -12.77
N ASN A 69 -14.76 -28.45 -13.61
CA ASN A 69 -15.96 -28.76 -14.41
C ASN A 69 -15.73 -29.86 -15.44
N ARG A 70 -14.49 -30.04 -15.93
CA ARG A 70 -14.17 -31.10 -16.91
C ARG A 70 -14.02 -32.47 -16.26
N ASN A 71 -13.36 -32.53 -15.09
CA ASN A 71 -13.16 -33.78 -14.37
C ASN A 71 -12.89 -33.51 -12.89
N PHE A 72 -13.96 -33.56 -12.09
CA PHE A 72 -13.85 -33.28 -10.66
C PHE A 72 -13.01 -34.31 -9.91
N GLU A 73 -13.11 -35.60 -10.26
CA GLU A 73 -12.35 -36.66 -9.58
C GLU A 73 -10.83 -36.45 -9.72
N LYS A 74 -10.37 -35.97 -10.88
CA LYS A 74 -8.96 -35.70 -11.14
C LYS A 74 -8.46 -34.40 -10.52
N TYR A 75 -9.26 -33.32 -10.58
CA TYR A 75 -8.82 -31.96 -10.21
C TYR A 75 -9.33 -31.46 -8.86
N GLY A 76 -10.24 -32.19 -8.22
CA GLY A 76 -10.72 -31.92 -6.86
C GLY A 76 -9.73 -32.35 -5.77
N PHE A 77 -8.61 -33.00 -6.13
CA PHE A 77 -7.58 -33.46 -5.17
C PHE A 77 -8.12 -34.35 -4.05
N GLY A 78 -9.18 -35.12 -4.33
CA GLY A 78 -9.86 -35.95 -3.33
C GLY A 78 -10.71 -35.17 -2.32
N LEU A 79 -10.85 -33.86 -2.50
CA LEU A 79 -11.69 -33.00 -1.67
C LEU A 79 -13.10 -32.90 -2.26
N THR A 80 -14.07 -32.73 -1.37
CA THR A 80 -15.46 -32.43 -1.72
C THR A 80 -15.63 -30.97 -2.11
N TRP A 81 -16.70 -30.65 -2.84
CA TRP A 81 -17.03 -29.26 -3.20
C TRP A 81 -17.07 -28.29 -2.01
N PRO A 82 -17.68 -28.63 -0.85
CA PRO A 82 -17.68 -27.77 0.32
C PRO A 82 -16.28 -27.49 0.89
N GLU A 83 -15.39 -28.48 0.88
CA GLU A 83 -14.01 -28.32 1.35
C GLU A 83 -13.21 -27.39 0.42
N LEU A 84 -13.37 -27.54 -0.89
CA LEU A 84 -12.74 -26.65 -1.87
C LEU A 84 -13.24 -25.22 -1.76
N LEU A 85 -14.54 -25.02 -1.53
CA LEU A 85 -15.11 -23.69 -1.25
C LEU A 85 -14.53 -23.08 0.03
N THR A 86 -14.37 -23.88 1.08
CA THR A 86 -13.78 -23.42 2.35
C THR A 86 -12.33 -22.96 2.16
N ILE A 87 -11.53 -23.75 1.45
CA ILE A 87 -10.14 -23.42 1.12
C ILE A 87 -10.08 -22.15 0.27
N HIS A 88 -10.94 -22.05 -0.74
CA HIS A 88 -11.04 -20.87 -1.59
C HIS A 88 -11.30 -19.61 -0.76
N VAL A 89 -12.27 -19.62 0.16
CA VAL A 89 -12.57 -18.46 1.02
C VAL A 89 -11.33 -18.04 1.84
N VAL A 90 -10.61 -19.00 2.43
CA VAL A 90 -9.39 -18.70 3.19
C VAL A 90 -8.31 -18.09 2.28
N LEU A 91 -8.10 -18.66 1.10
CA LEU A 91 -7.13 -18.13 0.13
C LEU A 91 -7.51 -16.73 -0.35
N THR A 92 -8.80 -16.44 -0.57
CA THR A 92 -9.30 -15.11 -0.93
C THR A 92 -8.97 -14.07 0.14
N VAL A 93 -9.20 -14.40 1.42
CA VAL A 93 -8.88 -13.50 2.53
C VAL A 93 -7.38 -13.25 2.60
N VAL A 94 -6.56 -14.29 2.49
CA VAL A 94 -5.09 -14.17 2.49
C VAL A 94 -4.61 -13.31 1.32
N LEU A 95 -5.18 -13.50 0.13
CA LEU A 95 -4.79 -12.77 -1.07
C LEU A 95 -5.18 -11.28 -1.00
N ILE A 96 -6.34 -10.96 -0.41
CA ILE A 96 -6.74 -9.58 -0.13
C ILE A 96 -5.76 -8.91 0.82
N ILE A 97 -5.42 -9.57 1.94
CA ILE A 97 -4.44 -9.05 2.92
C ILE A 97 -3.09 -8.82 2.21
N ALA A 98 -2.63 -9.78 1.41
CA ALA A 98 -1.39 -9.66 0.66
C ALA A 98 -1.42 -8.48 -0.33
N GLY A 99 -2.51 -8.28 -1.07
CA GLY A 99 -2.68 -7.16 -2.00
C GLY A 99 -2.64 -5.80 -1.32
N VAL A 100 -3.32 -5.66 -0.17
CA VAL A 100 -3.30 -4.44 0.64
C VAL A 100 -1.89 -4.15 1.16
N LEU A 101 -1.23 -5.14 1.77
CA LEU A 101 0.12 -4.99 2.30
C LEU A 101 1.11 -4.65 1.19
N PHE A 102 1.06 -5.37 0.07
CA PHE A 102 1.91 -5.14 -1.09
C PHE A 102 1.77 -3.70 -1.60
N GLY A 103 0.54 -3.24 -1.82
CA GLY A 103 0.28 -1.88 -2.28
C GLY A 103 0.76 -0.82 -1.28
N PHE A 104 0.51 -1.01 0.01
CA PHE A 104 0.95 -0.09 1.06
C PHE A 104 2.48 0.01 1.15
N PHE A 105 3.19 -1.12 1.16
CA PHE A 105 4.65 -1.15 1.23
C PHE A 105 5.29 -0.59 -0.05
N ALA A 106 4.74 -0.91 -1.22
CA ALA A 106 5.18 -0.35 -2.49
C ALA A 106 5.04 1.18 -2.49
N GLY A 107 3.88 1.71 -2.08
CA GLY A 107 3.66 3.15 -1.97
C GLY A 107 4.67 3.84 -1.04
N LYS A 108 4.96 3.26 0.13
CA LYS A 108 5.97 3.81 1.04
C LYS A 108 7.39 3.73 0.47
N TYR A 109 7.74 2.63 -0.18
CA TYR A 109 9.06 2.42 -0.77
C TYR A 109 9.34 3.41 -1.90
N TYR A 110 8.42 3.53 -2.85
CA TYR A 110 8.57 4.44 -3.98
C TYR A 110 8.50 5.90 -3.57
N TRP A 111 7.68 6.26 -2.57
CA TRP A 111 7.67 7.62 -2.03
C TRP A 111 9.07 8.05 -1.54
N ARG A 112 9.75 7.20 -0.78
CA ARG A 112 11.11 7.49 -0.29
C ARG A 112 12.10 7.62 -1.45
N LYS A 113 12.07 6.68 -2.40
CA LYS A 113 12.99 6.66 -3.55
C LYS A 113 12.83 7.88 -4.47
N ILE A 114 11.59 8.28 -4.70
CA ILE A 114 11.25 9.39 -5.60
C ILE A 114 11.45 10.70 -4.83
N TYR A 115 10.64 10.98 -3.83
CA TYR A 115 10.54 12.32 -3.27
C TYR A 115 11.62 12.69 -2.25
N ILE A 116 12.25 11.71 -1.58
CA ILE A 116 13.26 11.99 -0.56
C ILE A 116 14.66 11.82 -1.13
N GLU A 117 14.93 10.67 -1.76
CA GLU A 117 16.25 10.34 -2.29
C GLU A 117 16.53 11.00 -3.65
N HIS A 118 15.50 11.57 -4.31
CA HIS A 118 15.60 12.19 -5.65
C HIS A 118 16.45 11.35 -6.63
N VAL A 119 16.25 10.02 -6.63
CA VAL A 119 17.11 9.07 -7.37
C VAL A 119 17.23 9.43 -8.86
N TRP A 120 16.21 10.06 -9.44
CA TRP A 120 16.24 10.53 -10.84
C TRP A 120 17.30 11.62 -11.10
N LYS A 121 17.65 12.45 -10.11
CA LYS A 121 18.58 13.58 -10.25
C LYS A 121 20.03 13.14 -10.15
N ASN A 122 20.30 12.03 -9.46
CA ASN A 122 21.65 11.53 -9.24
C ASN A 122 22.21 10.74 -10.44
N LYS A 123 21.33 10.15 -11.28
CA LYS A 123 21.76 9.39 -12.47
C LYS A 123 22.41 10.23 -13.58
N ASN A 124 22.16 11.54 -13.64
CA ASN A 124 22.66 12.42 -14.70
C ASN A 124 23.97 13.15 -14.30
N LYS A 125 24.63 12.74 -13.22
CA LYS A 125 25.88 13.33 -12.72
C LYS A 125 27.11 12.43 -12.87
N ASN A 126 26.96 11.26 -13.51
CA ASN A 126 28.05 10.34 -13.81
C ASN A 126 28.21 10.19 -15.32
#